data_AF-A0AA51NCJ9-F1
#
_entry.id   AF-A0AA51NCJ9-F1
#
_cell.length_a   1.000
_cell.length_b   1.000
_cell.length_c   1.000
_cell.angle_alpha   90.00
_cell.angle_beta   90.00
_cell.angle_gamma   90.00
#
_symmetry.space_group_name_H-M   'P 1'
#
loop_
_entity.id
_entity.type
_entity.pdbx_description
1 polymer ?
#
loop_
_entity_poly.entity_id
_entity_poly.type
_entity_poly.pdbx_seq_one_letter_code
_entity_poly.pdbx_strand_id
1 'polypeptide(L)'
;MKYLLIIIFLISNQQKSQDLVKGLILAGENFDVCCIYIPNSGLRIYDEPNGVSIGKLTLGSSDNNTEAYQSYIQIGSQRSDFDYSNLHMVGYEIMAIVYTDIIDDFVGIKNGYWLSITELKSKGLVLTTWMEYLINKDGVLGWYANEPGLNLRTEPNTGSEILATLKGTLWEITPINETRGLWCKVKVKEYREHPCMGEGDLIVRTITGWIKLLSDEQTPNVWNYSKGC
;
A
#
# COMPACT_ATOMS: atom_id res chain seq x y z
N MET A 1 -59.36 25.61 -4.26
CA MET A 1 -58.04 25.37 -3.65
C MET A 1 -57.27 24.41 -4.53
N LYS A 2 -56.25 24.88 -5.24
CA LYS A 2 -55.34 24.05 -6.04
C LYS A 2 -54.24 23.54 -5.11
N TYR A 3 -54.14 22.23 -4.93
CA TYR A 3 -53.05 21.62 -4.15
C TYR A 3 -51.77 21.62 -5.00
N LEU A 4 -50.76 22.34 -4.50
CA LEU A 4 -49.40 22.36 -5.04
C LEU A 4 -48.66 21.14 -4.46
N LEU A 5 -48.46 20.10 -5.27
CA LEU A 5 -47.64 18.95 -4.94
C LEU A 5 -46.16 19.34 -5.12
N ILE A 6 -45.45 19.53 -4.00
CA ILE A 6 -43.99 19.71 -4.00
C ILE A 6 -43.37 18.31 -4.02
N ILE A 7 -42.83 17.91 -5.19
CA ILE A 7 -42.03 16.70 -5.33
C ILE A 7 -40.62 17.02 -4.83
N ILE A 8 -40.28 16.53 -3.64
CA ILE A 8 -38.92 16.57 -3.10
C ILE A 8 -38.12 15.46 -3.81
N PHE A 9 -37.28 15.85 -4.77
CA PHE A 9 -36.25 14.98 -5.33
C PHE A 9 -35.20 14.73 -4.24
N LEU A 10 -35.28 13.57 -3.59
CA LEU A 10 -34.19 13.02 -2.79
C LEU A 10 -33.07 12.61 -3.76
N ILE A 11 -32.15 13.53 -4.02
CA ILE A 11 -30.86 13.20 -4.64
C ILE A 11 -30.10 12.39 -3.58
N SER A 12 -30.26 11.07 -3.63
CA SER A 12 -29.35 10.17 -2.93
C SER A 12 -27.96 10.38 -3.51
N ASN A 13 -27.15 11.21 -2.85
CA ASN A 13 -25.71 11.23 -3.03
C ASN A 13 -25.21 9.84 -2.62
N GLN A 14 -25.25 8.88 -3.55
CA GLN A 14 -24.40 7.72 -3.46
C GLN A 14 -22.98 8.26 -3.60
N GLN A 15 -22.32 8.50 -2.47
CA GLN A 15 -20.87 8.57 -2.43
C GLN A 15 -20.39 7.28 -3.05
N LYS A 16 -20.03 7.32 -4.35
CA LYS A 16 -19.30 6.23 -4.97
C LYS A 16 -18.07 6.04 -4.11
N SER A 17 -17.99 4.87 -3.46
CA SER A 17 -16.75 4.44 -2.84
C SER A 17 -15.68 4.52 -3.92
N GLN A 18 -14.61 5.28 -3.66
CA GLN A 18 -13.51 5.36 -4.60
C GLN A 18 -12.85 3.98 -4.66
N ASP A 19 -12.84 3.37 -5.85
CA ASP A 19 -12.16 2.09 -6.05
C ASP A 19 -10.65 2.29 -5.82
N LEU A 20 -10.07 1.40 -5.02
CA LEU A 20 -8.64 1.39 -4.74
C LEU A 20 -7.93 0.55 -5.80
N VAL A 21 -7.09 1.21 -6.60
CA VAL A 21 -6.44 0.62 -7.79
C VAL A 21 -4.91 0.61 -7.66
N LYS A 22 -4.38 0.90 -6.47
CA LYS A 22 -2.94 0.92 -6.18
C LYS A 22 -2.59 0.08 -4.97
N GLY A 23 -1.40 -0.53 -5.01
CA GLY A 23 -0.96 -1.40 -3.95
C GLY A 23 0.31 -2.17 -4.27
N LEU A 24 0.36 -3.40 -3.77
CA LEU A 24 1.52 -4.27 -3.80
C LEU A 24 1.18 -5.64 -4.39
N ILE A 25 2.15 -6.21 -5.09
CA ILE A 25 2.15 -7.62 -5.50
C ILE A 25 2.97 -8.39 -4.45
N LEU A 26 2.29 -9.16 -3.61
CA LEU A 26 2.87 -9.93 -2.51
C LEU A 26 3.02 -11.41 -2.86
N ALA A 27 3.93 -12.09 -2.16
CA ALA A 27 3.99 -13.53 -2.07
C ALA A 27 2.69 -14.10 -1.44
N GLY A 28 2.12 -15.12 -2.07
CA GLY A 28 1.13 -16.00 -1.44
C GLY A 28 1.78 -17.08 -0.58
N GLU A 29 0.97 -17.95 0.04
CA GLU A 29 1.42 -18.96 1.03
C GLU A 29 2.50 -19.94 0.50
N ASN A 30 2.56 -20.18 -0.80
CA ASN A 30 3.46 -21.15 -1.43
C ASN A 30 4.57 -20.51 -2.27
N PHE A 31 4.95 -19.27 -1.99
CA PHE A 31 5.97 -18.55 -2.75
C PHE A 31 7.36 -18.73 -2.10
N ASP A 32 8.27 -19.41 -2.80
CA ASP A 32 9.55 -19.89 -2.24
C ASP A 32 10.78 -19.13 -2.79
N VAL A 33 10.62 -17.83 -3.08
CA VAL A 33 11.71 -17.00 -3.62
C VAL A 33 11.92 -15.80 -2.72
N CYS A 34 13.17 -15.59 -2.31
CA CYS A 34 13.52 -14.46 -1.46
C CYS A 34 13.82 -13.20 -2.24
N CYS A 35 13.47 -12.14 -1.51
CA CYS A 35 14.06 -10.82 -1.44
C CYS A 35 13.46 -9.84 -2.44
N ILE A 36 13.11 -10.31 -3.63
CA ILE A 36 12.17 -9.61 -4.51
C ILE A 36 11.10 -10.62 -4.93
N TYR A 37 9.82 -10.28 -4.75
CA TYR A 37 8.69 -11.14 -5.13
C TYR A 37 8.48 -11.21 -6.65
N ILE A 38 9.45 -11.81 -7.33
CA ILE A 38 9.42 -12.19 -8.75
C ILE A 38 9.75 -13.68 -8.81
N PRO A 39 8.92 -14.52 -9.46
CA PRO A 39 9.20 -15.94 -9.57
C PRO A 39 10.47 -16.19 -10.41
N ASN A 40 11.19 -17.28 -10.12
CA ASN A 40 12.37 -17.69 -10.90
C ASN A 40 12.06 -17.89 -12.39
N SER A 41 10.82 -18.28 -12.70
CA SER A 41 10.34 -18.39 -14.08
C SER A 41 10.10 -17.04 -14.76
N GLY A 42 10.27 -15.91 -14.06
CA GLY A 42 9.99 -14.53 -14.44
C GLY A 42 8.51 -14.25 -14.69
N LEU A 43 8.19 -13.03 -15.09
CA LEU A 43 6.84 -12.57 -15.42
C LEU A 43 6.84 -11.97 -16.83
N ARG A 44 5.85 -12.28 -17.65
CA ARG A 44 5.69 -11.57 -18.93
C ARG A 44 5.30 -10.12 -18.65
N ILE A 45 5.83 -9.23 -19.49
CA ILE A 45 5.49 -7.80 -19.46
C ILE A 45 4.83 -7.38 -20.78
N TYR A 46 3.96 -6.39 -20.67
CA TYR A 46 3.16 -5.85 -21.76
C TYR A 46 3.31 -4.33 -21.77
N ASP A 47 3.23 -3.70 -22.94
CA ASP A 47 3.17 -2.25 -23.10
C ASP A 47 1.77 -1.68 -22.82
N GLU A 48 0.73 -2.47 -23.08
CA GLU A 48 -0.67 -2.13 -22.80
C GLU A 48 -1.49 -3.33 -22.27
N PRO A 49 -2.60 -3.08 -21.55
CA PRO A 49 -3.53 -4.14 -21.14
C PRO A 49 -4.06 -4.91 -22.35
N ASN A 50 -4.19 -6.23 -22.23
CA ASN A 50 -4.65 -7.12 -23.31
C ASN A 50 -3.77 -7.11 -24.58
N GLY A 51 -2.59 -6.49 -24.54
CA GLY A 51 -1.63 -6.46 -25.63
C GLY A 51 -0.84 -7.77 -25.81
N VAL A 52 0.13 -7.74 -26.72
CA VAL A 52 1.08 -8.85 -26.90
C VAL A 52 2.23 -8.69 -25.91
N SER A 53 2.67 -9.79 -25.30
CA SER A 53 3.83 -9.78 -24.41
C SER A 53 5.07 -9.30 -25.18
N ILE A 54 5.69 -8.22 -24.71
CA ILE A 54 6.87 -7.61 -25.34
C ILE A 54 8.20 -8.05 -24.72
N GLY A 55 8.14 -8.67 -23.54
CA GLY A 55 9.35 -9.04 -22.82
C GLY A 55 9.08 -9.82 -21.55
N LYS A 56 10.07 -9.79 -20.64
CA LYS A 56 10.02 -10.52 -19.39
C LYS A 56 10.72 -9.78 -18.26
N LEU A 57 10.08 -9.72 -17.10
CA LEU A 57 10.68 -9.32 -15.83
C LEU A 57 11.27 -10.56 -15.14
N THR A 58 12.55 -10.54 -14.83
CA THR A 58 13.25 -11.67 -14.20
C THR A 58 14.09 -11.22 -13.03
N LEU A 59 14.37 -12.15 -12.12
CA LEU A 59 15.42 -11.96 -11.12
C LEU A 59 16.81 -11.97 -11.75
N GLY A 60 17.74 -11.33 -11.06
CA GLY A 60 19.17 -11.45 -11.29
C GLY A 60 19.74 -12.79 -10.82
N SER A 61 21.03 -12.97 -11.09
CA SER A 61 21.79 -14.07 -10.51
C SER A 61 21.82 -13.92 -9.00
N SER A 62 21.65 -15.02 -8.29
CA SER A 62 21.96 -15.10 -6.87
C SER A 62 23.34 -15.70 -6.68
N ASP A 63 24.15 -15.14 -5.78
CA ASP A 63 25.54 -15.56 -5.55
C ASP A 63 25.63 -16.83 -4.67
N ASN A 64 24.82 -17.86 -4.96
CA ASN A 64 24.75 -19.19 -4.30
C ASN A 64 23.66 -19.40 -3.21
N ASN A 65 22.76 -18.44 -2.99
CA ASN A 65 21.55 -18.60 -2.16
C ASN A 65 20.28 -18.37 -2.99
N THR A 66 19.08 -18.69 -2.49
CA THR A 66 17.81 -18.36 -3.16
C THR A 66 17.45 -16.86 -3.08
N GLU A 67 18.43 -16.02 -2.72
CA GLU A 67 18.32 -14.59 -2.45
C GLU A 67 18.72 -13.81 -3.71
N ALA A 68 17.75 -13.13 -4.33
CA ALA A 68 18.00 -12.27 -5.48
C ALA A 68 17.59 -10.83 -5.15
N TYR A 69 18.58 -9.94 -5.11
CA TYR A 69 18.39 -8.50 -4.81
C TYR A 69 18.41 -7.62 -6.06
N GLN A 70 18.51 -8.24 -7.24
CA GLN A 70 18.48 -7.55 -8.51
C GLN A 70 17.37 -8.14 -9.37
N SER A 71 16.78 -7.29 -10.18
CA SER A 71 15.74 -7.67 -11.13
C SER A 71 15.92 -6.89 -12.42
N TYR A 72 15.48 -7.47 -13.52
CA TYR A 72 15.74 -6.96 -14.85
C TYR A 72 14.54 -7.12 -15.76
N ILE A 73 14.38 -6.19 -16.68
CA ILE A 73 13.48 -6.31 -17.81
C ILE A 73 14.28 -6.69 -19.05
N GLN A 74 13.85 -7.75 -19.71
CA GLN A 74 14.39 -8.23 -20.98
C GLN A 74 13.36 -8.00 -22.09
N ILE A 75 13.72 -7.20 -23.10
CA ILE A 75 12.91 -6.96 -24.31
C ILE A 75 13.81 -7.26 -25.52
N GLY A 76 13.51 -8.34 -26.26
CA GLY A 76 14.39 -8.83 -27.30
C GLY A 76 15.79 -9.15 -26.75
N SER A 77 16.82 -8.51 -27.30
CA SER A 77 18.21 -8.61 -26.81
C SER A 77 18.58 -7.56 -25.74
N GLN A 78 17.72 -6.56 -25.51
CA GLN A 78 18.00 -5.49 -24.56
C GLN A 78 17.61 -5.90 -23.14
N ARG A 79 18.55 -5.66 -22.20
CA ARG A 79 18.37 -5.86 -20.78
C ARG A 79 18.50 -4.53 -20.06
N SER A 80 17.55 -4.20 -19.20
CA SER A 80 17.57 -3.02 -18.34
C SER A 80 17.29 -3.41 -16.89
N ASP A 81 17.81 -2.62 -15.96
CA ASP A 81 17.57 -2.82 -14.53
C ASP A 81 16.11 -2.50 -14.21
N PHE A 82 15.48 -3.37 -13.41
CA PHE A 82 14.20 -3.08 -12.80
C PHE A 82 14.45 -2.35 -11.48
N ASP A 83 14.45 -1.03 -11.58
CA ASP A 83 14.88 -0.11 -10.53
C ASP A 83 14.04 -0.20 -9.24
N TYR A 84 14.68 0.05 -8.10
CA TYR A 84 14.09 0.04 -6.75
C TYR A 84 12.89 0.97 -6.59
N SER A 85 12.74 2.01 -7.42
CA SER A 85 11.55 2.87 -7.42
C SER A 85 10.26 2.09 -7.72
N ASN A 86 10.34 0.94 -8.43
CA ASN A 86 9.22 0.04 -8.70
C ASN A 86 8.90 -0.91 -7.53
N LEU A 87 9.74 -0.90 -6.50
CA LEU A 87 9.67 -1.83 -5.38
C LEU A 87 9.32 -1.11 -4.08
N HIS A 88 8.76 -1.85 -3.13
CA HIS A 88 8.54 -1.41 -1.76
C HIS A 88 9.01 -2.48 -0.77
N MET A 89 9.73 -2.06 0.26
CA MET A 89 10.22 -2.95 1.30
C MET A 89 9.07 -3.36 2.22
N VAL A 90 8.67 -4.63 2.14
CA VAL A 90 7.58 -5.22 2.93
C VAL A 90 8.08 -6.07 4.09
N GLY A 91 9.38 -6.26 4.24
CA GLY A 91 10.00 -6.96 5.36
C GLY A 91 11.49 -6.69 5.39
N TYR A 92 12.20 -7.32 6.32
CA TYR A 92 13.66 -7.20 6.37
C TYR A 92 14.28 -7.73 5.08
N GLU A 93 14.70 -6.81 4.21
CA GLU A 93 15.27 -7.09 2.88
C GLU A 93 14.31 -7.77 1.89
N ILE A 94 13.01 -7.71 2.17
CA ILE A 94 11.97 -8.27 1.30
C ILE A 94 11.27 -7.14 0.55
N MET A 95 11.24 -7.24 -0.77
CA MET A 95 10.69 -6.25 -1.69
C MET A 95 9.49 -6.80 -2.46
N ALA A 96 8.40 -6.03 -2.50
CA ALA A 96 7.23 -6.27 -3.32
C ALA A 96 7.17 -5.29 -4.49
N ILE A 97 6.61 -5.71 -5.62
CA ILE A 97 6.37 -4.82 -6.76
C ILE A 97 5.19 -3.89 -6.43
N VAL A 98 5.34 -2.61 -6.69
CA VAL A 98 4.27 -1.61 -6.55
C VAL A 98 3.46 -1.57 -7.86
N TYR A 99 2.17 -1.85 -7.77
CA TYR A 99 1.25 -1.60 -8.89
C TYR A 99 0.52 -0.26 -8.70
N THR A 100 0.28 0.42 -9.81
CA THR A 100 -0.22 1.80 -9.87
C THR A 100 -1.58 1.94 -10.53
N ASP A 101 -2.05 0.89 -11.20
CA ASP A 101 -3.36 0.87 -11.83
C ASP A 101 -3.86 -0.57 -12.04
N ILE A 102 -5.16 -0.72 -12.29
CA ILE A 102 -5.80 -2.00 -12.64
C ILE A 102 -6.75 -1.77 -13.81
N ILE A 103 -6.54 -2.50 -14.90
CA ILE A 103 -7.44 -2.55 -16.06
C ILE A 103 -7.66 -4.01 -16.43
N ASP A 104 -8.90 -4.47 -16.33
CA ASP A 104 -9.29 -5.86 -16.58
C ASP A 104 -8.41 -6.88 -15.82
N ASP A 105 -7.74 -7.80 -16.52
CA ASP A 105 -6.80 -8.79 -15.96
C ASP A 105 -5.36 -8.25 -15.87
N PHE A 106 -5.13 -6.94 -15.92
CA PHE A 106 -3.79 -6.37 -15.94
C PHE A 106 -3.58 -5.34 -14.85
N VAL A 107 -2.35 -5.31 -14.32
CA VAL A 107 -1.89 -4.25 -13.43
C VAL A 107 -0.74 -3.47 -14.03
N GLY A 108 -0.85 -2.14 -13.96
CA GLY A 108 0.21 -1.23 -14.37
C GLY A 108 1.25 -1.12 -13.27
N ILE A 109 2.52 -1.08 -13.64
CA ILE A 109 3.65 -0.85 -12.73
C ILE A 109 4.35 0.48 -13.07
N LYS A 110 5.09 1.05 -12.12
CA LYS A 110 5.57 2.45 -12.19
C LYS A 110 6.38 2.79 -13.44
N ASN A 111 7.11 1.84 -14.00
CA ASN A 111 7.90 2.04 -15.22
C ASN A 111 7.08 1.97 -16.52
N GLY A 112 5.76 1.93 -16.43
CA GLY A 112 4.83 2.04 -17.58
C GLY A 112 4.45 0.72 -18.22
N TYR A 113 4.99 -0.41 -17.74
CA TYR A 113 4.59 -1.74 -18.21
C TYR A 113 3.39 -2.29 -17.45
N TRP A 114 2.83 -3.36 -18.00
CA TRP A 114 1.70 -4.09 -17.45
C TRP A 114 2.07 -5.56 -17.18
N LEU A 115 1.44 -6.13 -16.15
CA LEU A 115 1.55 -7.54 -15.78
C LEU A 115 0.17 -8.18 -15.74
N SER A 116 0.02 -9.42 -16.23
CA SER A 116 -1.25 -10.16 -16.13
C SER A 116 -1.49 -10.66 -14.71
N ILE A 117 -2.64 -10.32 -14.15
CA ILE A 117 -3.15 -10.78 -12.85
C ILE A 117 -3.33 -12.30 -12.85
N THR A 118 -3.84 -12.88 -13.94
CA THR A 118 -3.96 -14.32 -14.07
C THR A 118 -2.59 -15.01 -14.02
N GLU A 119 -1.57 -14.46 -14.70
CA GLU A 119 -0.21 -14.99 -14.61
C GLU A 119 0.36 -14.87 -13.18
N LEU A 120 0.22 -13.70 -12.55
CA LEU A 120 0.67 -13.46 -11.18
C LEU A 120 0.10 -14.52 -10.22
N LYS A 121 -1.23 -14.73 -10.27
CA LYS A 121 -1.93 -15.74 -9.45
C LYS A 121 -1.44 -17.16 -9.74
N SER A 122 -1.27 -17.51 -11.02
CA SER A 122 -0.75 -18.85 -11.42
C SER A 122 0.67 -19.12 -10.91
N LYS A 123 1.42 -18.07 -10.57
CA LYS A 123 2.79 -18.12 -10.05
C LYS A 123 2.87 -17.85 -8.55
N GLY A 124 1.74 -17.93 -7.84
CA GLY A 124 1.70 -17.83 -6.38
C GLY A 124 1.83 -16.41 -5.85
N LEU A 125 1.61 -15.39 -6.68
CA LEU A 125 1.57 -13.99 -6.25
C LEU A 125 0.12 -13.53 -6.06
N VAL A 126 -0.08 -12.59 -5.14
CA VAL A 126 -1.38 -12.00 -4.82
C VAL A 126 -1.30 -10.47 -4.88
N LEU A 127 -2.39 -9.84 -5.29
CA LEU A 127 -2.51 -8.38 -5.24
C LEU A 127 -3.11 -7.99 -3.89
N THR A 128 -2.57 -6.95 -3.28
CA THR A 128 -3.19 -6.28 -2.14
C THR A 128 -3.17 -4.78 -2.36
N THR A 129 -4.27 -4.11 -2.05
CA THR A 129 -4.29 -2.64 -2.08
C THR A 129 -3.41 -2.07 -0.98
N TRP A 130 -2.99 -0.81 -1.11
CA TRP A 130 -2.28 -0.13 -0.01
C TRP A 130 -3.10 -0.10 1.28
N MET A 131 -4.43 0.09 1.19
CA MET A 131 -5.30 0.11 2.38
C MET A 131 -5.28 -1.24 3.10
N GLU A 132 -5.48 -2.34 2.36
CA GLU A 132 -5.45 -3.69 2.93
C GLU A 132 -4.08 -4.04 3.51
N TYR A 133 -3.00 -3.72 2.81
CA TYR A 133 -1.64 -3.93 3.30
C TYR A 133 -1.41 -3.20 4.62
N LEU A 134 -1.72 -1.90 4.70
CA LEU A 134 -1.47 -1.10 5.91
C LEU A 134 -2.29 -1.59 7.11
N ILE A 135 -3.51 -2.09 6.89
CA ILE A 135 -4.39 -2.61 7.94
C ILE A 135 -3.95 -3.99 8.42
N ASN A 136 -3.60 -4.88 7.49
CA ASN A 136 -3.38 -6.29 7.78
C ASN A 136 -1.90 -6.67 7.97
N LYS A 137 -0.98 -5.73 7.83
CA LYS A 137 0.44 -6.00 8.03
C LYS A 137 0.72 -6.31 9.50
N ASP A 138 1.11 -7.56 9.75
CA ASP A 138 1.59 -8.00 11.05
C ASP A 138 3.05 -7.64 11.30
N GLY A 139 3.47 -7.72 12.57
CA GLY A 139 4.86 -7.52 12.98
C GLY A 139 5.35 -6.07 12.90
N VAL A 140 4.45 -5.11 12.74
CA VAL A 140 4.78 -3.68 12.74
C VAL A 140 4.72 -3.16 14.18
N LEU A 141 5.79 -2.51 14.66
CA LEU A 141 5.76 -1.79 15.94
C LEU A 141 4.64 -0.74 15.95
N GLY A 142 4.54 0.00 14.85
CA GLY A 142 3.36 0.74 14.42
C GLY A 142 3.67 1.63 13.23
N TRP A 143 2.64 2.35 12.78
CA TRP A 143 2.76 3.29 11.67
C TRP A 143 3.02 4.70 12.19
N TYR A 144 3.76 5.49 11.42
CA TYR A 144 4.10 6.88 11.73
C TYR A 144 3.75 7.76 10.55
N ALA A 145 3.32 8.99 10.81
CA ALA A 145 2.95 9.92 9.75
C ALA A 145 4.17 10.33 8.90
N ASN A 146 3.98 10.42 7.59
CA ASN A 146 4.93 11.12 6.71
C ASN A 146 4.95 12.62 7.04
N GLU A 147 6.05 13.30 6.73
CA GLU A 147 6.11 14.76 6.79
C GLU A 147 5.10 15.39 5.81
N PRO A 148 4.42 16.50 6.17
CA PRO A 148 4.59 17.32 7.39
C PRO A 148 3.79 16.84 8.62
N GLY A 149 3.19 15.65 8.57
CA GLY A 149 2.32 15.07 9.59
C GLY A 149 0.89 14.82 9.12
N LEU A 150 0.09 14.17 9.97
CA LEU A 150 -1.32 13.85 9.72
C LEU A 150 -2.22 14.42 10.81
N ASN A 151 -3.41 14.88 10.44
CA ASN A 151 -4.43 15.27 11.42
C ASN A 151 -5.31 14.07 11.76
N LEU A 152 -5.36 13.73 13.04
CA LEU A 152 -6.34 12.82 13.61
C LEU A 152 -7.65 13.57 13.81
N ARG A 153 -8.75 13.05 13.27
CA ARG A 153 -10.03 13.74 13.24
C ARG A 153 -11.16 12.95 13.87
N THR A 154 -12.23 13.63 14.25
CA THR A 154 -13.44 12.97 14.76
C THR A 154 -14.20 12.21 13.67
N GLU A 155 -14.11 12.66 12.43
CA GLU A 155 -14.79 12.07 11.27
C GLU A 155 -13.85 11.94 10.05
N PRO A 156 -14.16 11.07 9.07
CA PRO A 156 -13.35 10.81 7.87
C PRO A 156 -13.48 11.92 6.80
N ASN A 157 -13.34 13.18 7.19
CA ASN A 157 -13.40 14.30 6.27
C ASN A 157 -12.54 15.47 6.76
N THR A 158 -12.10 16.32 5.83
CA THR A 158 -11.19 17.44 6.11
C THR A 158 -11.82 18.59 6.89
N GLY A 159 -13.15 18.65 6.98
CA GLY A 159 -13.89 19.70 7.70
C GLY A 159 -14.18 19.38 9.16
N SER A 160 -13.98 18.14 9.59
CA SER A 160 -14.26 17.69 10.96
C SER A 160 -13.19 18.15 11.96
N GLU A 161 -13.55 18.14 13.25
CA GLU A 161 -12.68 18.54 14.35
C GLU A 161 -11.37 17.74 14.35
N ILE A 162 -10.26 18.44 14.59
CA ILE A 162 -8.93 17.84 14.75
C ILE A 162 -8.72 17.52 16.23
N LEU A 163 -8.54 16.23 16.53
CA LEU A 163 -8.23 15.73 17.86
C LEU A 163 -6.75 15.88 18.22
N ALA A 164 -5.87 15.69 17.22
CA ALA A 164 -4.42 15.81 17.36
C ALA A 164 -3.75 15.96 15.98
N THR A 165 -2.54 16.53 15.96
CA THR A 165 -1.66 16.50 14.78
C THR A 165 -0.49 15.57 15.06
N LEU A 166 -0.44 14.47 14.31
CA LEU A 166 0.51 13.37 14.41
C LEU A 166 1.77 13.72 13.62
N LYS A 167 2.90 13.90 14.30
CA LYS A 167 4.19 14.28 13.69
C LYS A 167 5.35 13.49 14.28
N GLY A 168 6.31 13.15 13.44
CA GLY A 168 7.48 12.37 13.83
C GLY A 168 7.09 11.00 14.38
N THR A 169 7.89 10.49 15.30
CA THR A 169 7.87 9.07 15.71
C THR A 169 7.32 8.85 17.12
N LEU A 170 6.83 9.90 17.78
CA LEU A 170 6.20 9.81 19.11
C LEU A 170 4.71 9.45 19.03
N TRP A 171 4.15 9.34 17.82
CA TRP A 171 2.75 9.04 17.57
C TRP A 171 2.64 7.73 16.81
N GLU A 172 2.41 6.64 17.54
CA GLU A 172 2.16 5.33 16.95
C GLU A 172 0.72 5.24 16.48
N ILE A 173 0.54 4.90 15.20
CA ILE A 173 -0.74 4.77 14.54
C ILE A 173 -1.02 3.28 14.32
N THR A 174 -2.14 2.81 14.83
CA THR A 174 -2.64 1.44 14.61
C THR A 174 -4.00 1.51 13.90
N PRO A 175 -4.09 1.11 12.62
CA PRO A 175 -5.36 0.93 11.92
C PRO A 175 -6.31 0.03 12.69
N ILE A 176 -7.58 0.44 12.77
CA ILE A 176 -8.68 -0.42 13.18
C ILE A 176 -9.55 -0.58 11.94
N ASN A 177 -9.90 -1.83 11.59
CA ASN A 177 -10.49 -2.27 10.31
C ASN A 177 -11.87 -1.64 9.98
N GLU A 178 -11.93 -0.31 9.91
CA GLU A 178 -13.06 0.56 9.63
C GLU A 178 -12.55 1.64 8.67
N THR A 179 -12.98 1.56 7.41
CA THR A 179 -12.50 2.44 6.33
C THR A 179 -13.65 3.16 5.67
N ARG A 180 -13.39 4.38 5.17
CA ARG A 180 -14.33 5.20 4.39
C ARG A 180 -13.56 5.92 3.29
N GLY A 181 -13.54 5.35 2.09
CA GLY A 181 -12.69 5.82 1.00
C GLY A 181 -11.20 5.75 1.39
N LEU A 182 -10.51 6.88 1.28
CA LEU A 182 -9.08 7.02 1.63
C LEU A 182 -8.81 7.14 3.14
N TRP A 183 -9.86 7.14 3.95
CA TRP A 183 -9.78 7.30 5.40
C TRP A 183 -9.83 5.96 6.10
N CYS A 184 -9.02 5.82 7.13
CA CYS A 184 -9.04 4.70 8.04
C CYS A 184 -9.16 5.22 9.46
N LYS A 185 -10.01 4.57 10.24
CA LYS A 185 -10.08 4.83 11.67
C LYS A 185 -8.87 4.17 12.32
N VAL A 186 -8.29 4.85 13.29
CA VAL A 186 -7.04 4.44 13.93
C VAL A 186 -7.12 4.63 15.43
N LYS A 187 -6.42 3.76 16.15
CA LYS A 187 -6.02 3.99 17.53
C LYS A 187 -4.61 4.56 17.50
N VAL A 188 -4.41 5.67 18.22
CA VAL A 188 -3.12 6.36 18.27
C VAL A 188 -2.63 6.40 19.70
N LYS A 189 -1.36 6.06 19.92
CA LYS A 189 -0.67 6.27 21.20
C LYS A 189 0.34 7.40 21.06
N GLU A 190 0.30 8.33 22.00
CA GLU A 190 1.33 9.36 22.16
C GLU A 190 2.34 8.90 23.21
N TYR A 191 3.61 8.95 22.87
CA TYR A 191 4.70 8.59 23.77
C TYR A 191 5.49 9.81 24.24
N ARG A 192 5.99 9.75 25.48
CA ARG A 192 6.95 10.74 26.02
C ARG A 192 8.32 10.66 25.33
N GLU A 193 8.71 9.44 24.99
CA GLU A 193 9.96 9.09 24.34
C GLU A 193 9.72 7.93 23.38
N HIS A 194 10.54 7.78 22.34
CA HIS A 194 10.37 6.70 21.38
C HIS A 194 10.41 5.32 22.08
N PRO A 195 9.50 4.39 21.76
CA PRO A 195 9.43 3.08 22.41
C PRO A 195 10.68 2.20 22.20
N CYS A 196 11.53 2.52 21.22
CA CYS A 196 12.83 1.85 21.05
C CYS A 196 13.92 2.34 22.04
N MET A 197 13.70 3.44 22.76
CA MET A 197 14.74 4.10 23.58
C MET A 197 14.42 4.15 25.07
N GLY A 198 13.15 4.10 25.47
CA GLY A 198 12.75 4.26 26.88
C GLY A 198 12.52 2.94 27.62
N GLU A 199 12.71 2.99 28.94
CA GLU A 199 12.29 1.93 29.88
C GLU A 199 10.99 2.36 30.61
N GLY A 200 10.07 1.42 30.84
CA GLY A 200 8.83 1.65 31.60
C GLY A 200 7.61 2.10 30.78
N ASP A 201 6.57 2.62 31.46
CA ASP A 201 5.34 3.08 30.79
C ASP A 201 5.54 4.47 30.17
N LEU A 202 5.74 4.50 28.86
CA LEU A 202 6.02 5.71 28.08
C LEU A 202 4.75 6.37 27.53
N ILE A 203 3.57 5.74 27.66
CA ILE A 203 2.33 6.21 27.03
C ILE A 203 1.80 7.42 27.79
N VAL A 204 1.69 8.56 27.10
CA VAL A 204 1.04 9.77 27.62
C VAL A 204 -0.47 9.61 27.60
N ARG A 205 -0.99 9.19 26.44
CA ARG A 205 -2.43 8.98 26.21
C ARG A 205 -2.65 8.12 24.98
N THR A 206 -3.90 7.64 24.88
CA THR A 206 -4.40 6.93 23.71
C THR A 206 -5.64 7.65 23.20
N ILE A 207 -5.69 7.92 21.89
CA ILE A 207 -6.80 8.61 21.23
C ILE A 207 -7.26 7.75 20.06
N THR A 208 -8.57 7.68 19.81
CA THR A 208 -9.12 7.04 18.62
C THR A 208 -9.75 8.09 17.72
N GLY A 209 -9.54 7.99 16.42
CA GLY A 209 -10.09 8.93 15.44
C GLY A 209 -9.83 8.46 14.01
N TRP A 210 -10.01 9.34 13.04
CA TRP A 210 -9.83 9.07 11.62
C TRP A 210 -8.60 9.81 11.09
N ILE A 211 -7.82 9.12 10.27
CA ILE A 211 -6.77 9.74 9.46
C ILE A 211 -7.03 9.45 7.99
N LYS A 212 -6.56 10.34 7.12
CA LYS A 212 -6.50 10.11 5.68
C LYS A 212 -5.29 9.20 5.42
N LEU A 213 -5.48 7.90 5.59
CA LEU A 213 -4.40 6.90 5.58
C LEU A 213 -3.70 6.83 4.21
N LEU A 214 -4.47 7.01 3.13
CA LEU A 214 -3.95 7.12 1.78
C LEU A 214 -4.09 8.56 1.25
N SER A 215 -3.14 9.01 0.45
CA SER A 215 -3.24 10.28 -0.28
C SER A 215 -4.32 10.22 -1.37
N ASP A 216 -4.62 11.35 -2.00
CA ASP A 216 -5.55 11.39 -3.14
C ASP A 216 -5.03 10.57 -4.34
N GLU A 217 -3.72 10.41 -4.44
CA GLU A 217 -3.02 9.55 -5.40
C GLU A 217 -3.00 8.08 -4.98
N GLN A 218 -3.69 7.71 -3.90
CA GLN A 218 -3.76 6.35 -3.33
C GLN A 218 -2.40 5.77 -2.92
N THR A 219 -1.50 6.62 -2.40
CA THR A 219 -0.24 6.17 -1.79
C THR A 219 -0.29 6.32 -0.27
N PRO A 220 0.49 5.54 0.51
CA PRO A 220 0.50 5.64 1.96
C PRO A 220 0.93 7.04 2.46
N ASN A 221 0.18 7.61 3.39
CA ASN A 221 0.61 8.78 4.17
C ASN A 221 1.36 8.41 5.45
N VAL A 222 1.67 7.13 5.61
CA VAL A 222 2.38 6.59 6.77
C VAL A 222 3.54 5.72 6.33
N TRP A 223 4.49 5.54 7.24
CA TRP A 223 5.64 4.68 7.10
C TRP A 223 5.88 3.90 8.41
N ASN A 224 6.70 2.86 8.36
CA ASN A 224 7.10 2.09 9.55
C ASN A 224 8.59 1.76 9.51
N TYR A 225 9.14 1.36 10.66
CA TYR A 225 10.47 0.78 10.74
C TYR A 225 10.44 -0.68 10.25
N SER A 226 10.77 -0.91 8.97
CA SER A 226 10.79 -2.27 8.39
C SER A 226 11.83 -3.20 9.00
N LYS A 227 12.83 -2.66 9.72
CA LYS A 227 13.89 -3.42 10.39
C LYS A 227 13.67 -3.59 11.91
N GLY A 228 12.53 -3.14 12.44
CA GLY A 228 12.28 -3.07 13.88
C GLY A 228 13.03 -1.93 14.57
N CYS A 229 12.91 -1.91 15.89
CA CYS A 229 13.96 -1.41 16.76
C CYS A 229 15.10 -2.43 16.78
#